data_AF-A0A348V5N1-F1
#
_entry.id   AF-A0A348V5N1-F1
#
_cell.length_a   1.000
_cell.length_b   1.000
_cell.length_c   1.000
_cell.angle_alpha   90.00
_cell.angle_beta   90.00
_cell.angle_gamma   90.00
#
_symmetry.space_group_name_H-M   'P 1'
#
loop_
_entity.id
_entity.type
_entity.pdbx_description
1 polymer ?
#
loop_
_entity_poly.entity_id
_entity_poly.type
_entity_poly.pdbx_seq_one_letter_code
_entity_poly.pdbx_strand_id
1 'polypeptide(L)'
;MNAMESTMGETSWQDLYTTINLCNIAIKRYPTIPQVLESETNPYLGQAYGIRALMYFYGIRVWGRVPLIIEPWEGDLTQISVPRNSIEEVK
;
A
#
# COMPACT_ATOMS: atom_id res chain seq x y z
N MET A 1 5.57 5.07 -26.68
CA MET A 1 5.69 4.31 -25.43
C MET A 1 5.33 5.28 -24.31
N ASN A 2 4.03 5.42 -24.00
CA ASN A 2 3.53 6.45 -23.09
C ASN A 2 3.38 5.85 -21.69
N ALA A 3 4.51 5.50 -21.07
CA ALA A 3 4.51 5.14 -19.65
C ALA A 3 4.57 6.46 -18.88
N MET A 4 3.44 6.89 -18.32
CA MET A 4 3.40 8.03 -17.42
C MET A 4 4.34 7.74 -16.24
N GLU A 5 5.40 8.53 -16.12
CA GLU A 5 6.42 8.33 -15.09
C GLU A 5 5.87 8.68 -13.70
N SER A 6 6.31 7.96 -12.67
CA SER A 6 5.85 8.10 -11.28
C SER A 6 6.20 9.46 -10.62
N THR A 7 6.93 10.31 -11.35
CA THR A 7 7.41 11.64 -10.96
C THR A 7 6.60 12.78 -11.57
N MET A 8 5.67 12.51 -12.49
CA MET A 8 4.77 13.56 -13.03
C MET A 8 3.64 13.82 -12.03
N GLY A 9 3.38 15.09 -11.72
CA GLY A 9 2.47 15.51 -10.63
C GLY A 9 1.02 14.98 -10.73
N GLU A 10 0.56 14.60 -11.92
CA GLU A 10 -0.77 14.03 -12.18
C GLU A 10 -0.80 12.49 -12.19
N THR A 11 0.37 11.83 -12.19
CA THR A 11 0.52 10.36 -12.13
C THR A 11 1.42 9.90 -10.99
N SER A 12 1.53 10.75 -9.96
CA SER A 12 2.32 10.47 -8.77
C SER A 12 1.78 9.24 -8.04
N TRP A 13 2.67 8.30 -7.77
CA TRP A 13 2.39 7.13 -6.93
C TRP A 13 2.23 7.50 -5.46
N GLN A 14 2.50 8.76 -5.11
CA GLN A 14 2.63 9.22 -3.74
C GLN A 14 1.37 8.93 -2.92
N ASP A 15 0.19 9.31 -3.41
CA ASP A 15 -1.05 9.14 -2.64
C ASP A 15 -1.42 7.67 -2.49
N LEU A 16 -1.15 6.87 -3.53
CA LEU A 16 -1.39 5.44 -3.55
C LEU A 16 -0.50 4.72 -2.52
N TYR A 17 0.80 5.01 -2.52
CA TYR A 17 1.74 4.40 -1.56
C TYR A 17 1.65 5.00 -0.15
N THR A 18 1.20 6.24 -0.01
CA THR A 18 0.84 6.81 1.29
C THR A 18 -0.35 6.04 1.89
N THR A 19 -1.38 5.77 1.09
CA THR A 19 -2.54 4.96 1.52
C THR A 19 -2.12 3.54 1.88
N ILE A 20 -1.30 2.88 1.04
CA ILE A 20 -0.76 1.54 1.34
C ILE A 20 0.02 1.55 2.65
N ASN A 21 0.85 2.57 2.89
CA ASN A 21 1.63 2.67 4.11
C ASN A 21 0.73 2.81 5.35
N LEU A 22 -0.31 3.63 5.28
CA LEU A 22 -1.30 3.75 6.36
C LEU A 22 -1.99 2.40 6.62
N CYS A 23 -2.34 1.65 5.57
CA CYS A 23 -2.89 0.30 5.72
C CYS A 23 -1.88 -0.65 6.37
N ASN A 24 -0.60 -0.61 6.00
CA ASN A 24 0.43 -1.44 6.61
C ASN A 24 0.60 -1.10 8.10
N ILE A 25 0.61 0.19 8.45
CA ILE A 25 0.68 0.66 9.84
C ILE A 25 -0.51 0.13 10.63
N ALA A 26 -1.72 0.26 10.08
CA ALA A 26 -2.95 -0.26 10.69
C ALA A 26 -2.87 -1.77 10.94
N ILE A 27 -2.46 -2.54 9.92
CA ILE A 27 -2.30 -3.99 10.02
C ILE A 27 -1.30 -4.38 11.11
N LYS A 28 -0.20 -3.64 11.24
CA LYS A 28 0.83 -3.91 12.27
C LYS A 28 0.40 -3.47 13.67
N ARG A 29 -0.33 -2.36 13.79
CA ARG A 29 -0.66 -1.75 15.09
C ARG A 29 -1.95 -2.27 15.72
N TYR A 30 -3.00 -2.57 14.95
CA TYR A 30 -4.27 -3.02 15.51
C TYR A 30 -4.16 -4.24 16.43
N PRO A 31 -3.35 -5.28 16.12
CA PRO A 31 -3.15 -6.42 17.01
C PRO A 31 -2.40 -6.08 18.31
N THR A 32 -1.71 -4.94 18.37
CA THR A 32 -0.89 -4.53 19.52
C THR A 32 -1.61 -3.63 20.51
N ILE A 33 -2.86 -3.23 20.22
CA ILE A 33 -3.62 -2.32 21.10
C ILE A 33 -4.07 -3.12 22.35
N PRO A 34 -3.62 -2.74 23.55
CA PRO A 34 -4.01 -3.44 24.76
C PRO A 34 -5.50 -3.21 25.05
N GLN A 35 -6.15 -4.22 25.63
CA GLN A 35 -7.53 -4.13 26.15
C GLN A 35 -8.63 -3.91 25.09
N VAL A 36 -8.38 -4.23 23.82
CA VAL A 36 -9.39 -4.23 22.75
C VAL A 36 -9.62 -5.66 22.28
N LEU A 37 -10.89 -6.05 22.09
CA LEU A 37 -11.23 -7.39 21.63
C LEU A 37 -10.93 -7.55 20.14
N GLU A 38 -10.55 -8.76 19.73
CA GLU A 38 -10.36 -9.07 18.30
C GLU A 38 -11.64 -8.83 17.49
N SER A 39 -12.82 -9.05 18.06
CA SER A 39 -14.10 -8.75 17.40
C SER A 39 -14.26 -7.26 17.07
N GLU A 40 -13.56 -6.38 17.80
CA GLU A 40 -13.57 -4.94 17.57
C GLU A 40 -12.47 -4.52 16.59
N THR A 41 -11.31 -5.18 16.58
CA THR A 41 -10.20 -4.85 15.67
C THR A 41 -10.30 -5.51 14.30
N ASN A 42 -10.87 -6.71 14.21
CA ASN A 42 -10.98 -7.50 12.97
C ASN A 42 -11.72 -6.78 11.83
N PRO A 43 -12.83 -6.06 12.06
CA PRO A 43 -13.47 -5.27 11.01
C PRO A 43 -12.55 -4.19 10.42
N TYR A 44 -11.70 -3.57 11.23
CA TYR A 44 -10.74 -2.56 10.77
C TYR A 44 -9.55 -3.18 10.04
N LEU A 45 -9.08 -4.35 10.50
CA LEU A 45 -8.08 -5.13 9.77
C LEU A 45 -8.60 -5.54 8.38
N GLY A 46 -9.84 -6.02 8.29
CA GLY A 46 -10.49 -6.36 7.02
C GLY A 46 -10.56 -5.16 6.07
N GLN A 47 -10.92 -3.98 6.58
CA GLN A 47 -10.90 -2.74 5.80
C GLN A 47 -9.49 -2.37 5.33
N ALA A 48 -8.47 -2.47 6.20
CA ALA A 48 -7.08 -2.18 5.85
C ALA A 48 -6.55 -3.11 4.76
N TYR A 49 -6.83 -4.42 4.85
CA TYR A 49 -6.48 -5.38 3.80
C TYR A 49 -7.21 -5.07 2.48
N GLY A 50 -8.50 -4.77 2.54
CA GLY A 50 -9.31 -4.44 1.37
C GLY A 50 -8.82 -3.19 0.63
N ILE A 51 -8.54 -2.11 1.38
CA ILE A 51 -8.01 -0.86 0.82
C ILE A 51 -6.62 -1.10 0.22
N ARG A 52 -5.72 -1.81 0.92
CA ARG A 52 -4.39 -2.13 0.39
C ARG A 52 -4.45 -2.90 -0.93
N ALA A 53 -5.30 -3.93 -1.01
CA ALA A 53 -5.53 -4.69 -2.25
C ALA A 53 -6.10 -3.81 -3.37
N LEU A 54 -7.06 -2.93 -3.05
CA LEU A 54 -7.64 -2.00 -4.01
C LEU A 54 -6.61 -1.02 -4.55
N MET A 55 -5.71 -0.49 -3.71
CA MET A 55 -4.62 0.38 -4.14
C MET A 55 -3.66 -0.35 -5.08
N TYR A 56 -3.27 -1.59 -4.79
CA TYR A 56 -2.48 -2.41 -5.71
C TYR A 56 -3.19 -2.68 -7.03
N PHE A 57 -4.50 -2.95 -6.99
CA PHE A 57 -5.30 -3.15 -8.18
C PHE A 57 -5.37 -1.89 -9.08
N TYR A 58 -5.47 -0.69 -8.50
CA TYR A 58 -5.34 0.55 -9.25
C TYR A 58 -3.92 0.72 -9.82
N GLY A 59 -2.90 0.45 -9.01
CA GLY A 59 -1.50 0.53 -9.41
C GLY A 59 -1.17 -0.33 -10.63
N ILE A 60 -1.59 -1.59 -10.61
CA ILE A 60 -1.36 -2.53 -11.72
C ILE A 60 -2.09 -2.07 -13.00
N ARG A 61 -3.31 -1.55 -12.90
CA ARG A 61 -4.07 -1.14 -14.08
C ARG A 61 -3.51 0.08 -14.79
N VAL A 62 -2.88 0.99 -14.05
CA VAL A 62 -2.31 2.22 -14.61
C VAL A 62 -0.86 2.01 -15.06
N TRP A 63 -0.05 1.31 -14.28
CA TRP A 63 1.41 1.21 -14.51
C TRP A 63 1.94 -0.21 -14.76
N GLY A 64 1.10 -1.24 -14.64
CA GLY A 64 1.51 -2.63 -14.79
C GLY A 64 2.28 -3.13 -13.57
N ARG A 65 3.62 -3.15 -13.66
CA ARG A 65 4.47 -3.64 -12.56
C ARG A 65 4.66 -2.56 -11.51
N VAL A 66 4.29 -2.86 -10.27
CA VAL A 66 4.42 -1.95 -9.12
C VAL A 66 5.16 -2.65 -7.96
N PRO A 67 5.96 -1.92 -7.15
CA PRO A 67 6.59 -2.47 -5.96
C PRO A 67 5.58 -2.95 -4.92
N LEU A 68 5.73 -4.18 -4.45
CA LEU A 68 4.96 -4.73 -3.34
C LEU A 68 5.64 -4.35 -2.02
N ILE A 69 4.92 -3.59 -1.20
CA ILE A 69 5.37 -3.04 0.07
C ILE A 69 4.31 -3.43 1.11
N ILE A 70 4.62 -4.46 1.89
CA ILE A 70 3.71 -5.01 2.91
C ILE A 70 4.10 -4.61 4.34
N GLU A 71 5.32 -4.13 4.52
CA GLU A 71 5.79 -3.59 5.79
C GLU A 71 5.50 -2.08 5.89
N PRO A 72 5.23 -1.56 7.09
CA PRO A 72 5.18 -0.13 7.32
C PRO A 72 6.52 0.53 7.01
N TRP A 73 6.46 1.63 6.29
CA TRP A 73 7.58 2.52 6.05
C TRP A 73 7.48 3.74 6.97
N GLU A 74 8.50 3.95 7.81
CA GLU A 74 8.55 5.08 8.73
C GLU A 74 9.40 6.26 8.20
N GLY A 75 10.02 6.10 7.02
CA GLY A 75 10.81 7.14 6.37
C GLY A 75 10.00 8.06 5.44
N ASP A 76 10.70 8.94 4.73
CA ASP A 76 10.09 9.76 3.68
C ASP A 76 9.66 8.87 2.50
N LEU A 77 8.38 8.89 2.17
CA LEU A 77 7.79 8.12 1.07
C LEU A 77 8.23 8.65 -0.31
N THR A 78 8.72 9.89 -0.41
CA THR A 78 9.26 10.46 -1.65
C THR A 78 10.65 9.91 -2.00
N GLN A 79 11.33 9.28 -1.03
CA GLN A 79 12.69 8.74 -1.17
C GLN A 79 12.72 7.21 -1.33
N ILE A 80 11.56 6.58 -1.50
CA ILE A 80 11.47 5.12 -1.56
C ILE A 80 11.96 4.59 -2.91
N SER A 81 13.14 3.97 -2.92
CA SER A 81 13.69 3.28 -4.09
C SER A 81 13.54 1.77 -3.92
N VAL A 82 12.37 1.25 -4.30
CA VAL A 82 12.07 -0.19 -4.23
C VAL A 82 11.90 -0.73 -5.65
N PRO A 83 12.57 -1.83 -6.02
CA PRO A 83 12.42 -2.43 -7.34
C PRO A 83 10.97 -2.89 -7.58
N ARG A 84 10.52 -2.83 -8.84
CA ARG A 84 9.15 -3.23 -9.21
C ARG A 84 8.99 -4.75 -9.19
N ASN A 85 8.04 -5.25 -8.40
CA ASN A 85 7.72 -6.67 -8.34
C ASN A 85 7.06 -7.17 -9.63
N SER A 86 7.08 -8.49 -9.80
CA SER A 86 6.40 -9.14 -10.92
C SER A 86 4.89 -9.12 -10.73
N ILE A 87 4.12 -9.13 -11.83
CA ILE A 87 2.65 -9.13 -11.75
C ILE A 87 2.13 -10.37 -10.99
N GLU A 88 2.85 -11.49 -11.07
CA GLU A 88 2.53 -12.74 -10.38
C GLU A 88 2.63 -12.63 -8.86
N GLU A 89 3.52 -11.78 -8.33
CA GLU A 89 3.68 -11.57 -6.89
C GLU A 89 2.63 -10.61 -6.30
N VAL A 90 1.97 -9.81 -7.15
CA VAL A 90 1.00 -8.80 -6.71
C VAL A 90 -0.46 -9.30 -6.85
N LYS A 91 -0.68 -10.36 -7.64
CA LYS A 91 -1.99 -11.04 -7.78
C LYS A 91 -2.29 -11.93 -6.58
#